data_AF-A0A1C3F3D4-F1
#
_entry.id   AF-A0A1C3F3D4-F1
#
_cell.length_a   1.000
_cell.length_b   1.000
_cell.length_c   1.000
_cell.angle_alpha   90.00
_cell.angle_beta   90.00
_cell.angle_gamma   90.00
#
_symmetry.space_group_name_H-M   'P 1'
#
loop_
_entity.id
_entity.type
_entity.pdbx_description
1 polymer ?
#
loop_
_entity_poly.entity_id
_entity_poly.type
_entity_poly.pdbx_seq_one_letter_code
_entity_poly.pdbx_strand_id
1 'polypeptide(L)'
;MDTRLRDLLEQKKASILKRWFEAIIETYPIDTSGFLKKQKDQFANPVGYTVSLGIESMLEALMEGNEFNEELPFLDDIIKVRAVQDFSPSKAMSFVFLLKKVVREELEKEIKQSQLSDDLLEFESKIDNLALLSFDKYIKCRELIYKLKTDELQRMTFTLLKKANLMSEIPVQEFEHRD
;
A
#
# COMPACT_ATOMS: atom_id res chain seq x y z
N MET A 1 9.84 21.16 -7.67
CA MET A 1 8.94 21.70 -6.64
C MET A 1 9.48 23.04 -6.18
N ASP A 2 8.66 24.06 -6.36
CA ASP A 2 8.93 25.43 -5.90
C ASP A 2 9.16 25.45 -4.38
N THR A 3 10.06 26.33 -3.94
CA THR A 3 10.43 26.51 -2.53
C THR A 3 9.22 26.95 -1.71
N ARG A 4 8.31 27.73 -2.29
CA ARG A 4 7.13 28.25 -1.62
C ARG A 4 6.12 27.18 -1.22
N LEU A 5 5.78 26.28 -2.15
CA LEU A 5 4.87 25.18 -1.84
C LEU A 5 5.50 24.26 -0.78
N ARG A 6 6.82 24.04 -0.86
CA ARG A 6 7.55 23.24 0.11
C ARG A 6 7.45 23.82 1.51
N ASP A 7 7.69 25.11 1.67
CA ASP A 7 7.64 25.79 2.96
C ASP A 7 6.23 25.72 3.58
N LEU A 8 5.18 25.84 2.76
CA LEU A 8 3.80 25.70 3.22
C LEU A 8 3.47 24.25 3.64
N LEU A 9 3.91 23.26 2.86
CA LEU A 9 3.74 21.85 3.20
C LEU A 9 4.50 21.50 4.48
N GLU A 10 5.71 22.02 4.68
CA GLU A 10 6.50 21.83 5.89
C GLU A 10 5.82 22.50 7.10
N GLN A 11 5.34 23.74 6.94
CA GLN A 11 4.63 24.47 7.99
C GLN A 11 3.35 23.75 8.43
N LYS A 12 2.63 23.12 7.49
CA LYS A 12 1.37 22.39 7.76
C LYS A 12 1.54 20.87 7.86
N LYS A 13 2.78 20.36 7.87
CA LYS A 13 3.10 18.92 7.80
C LYS A 13 2.34 18.10 8.84
N ALA A 14 2.40 18.52 10.10
CA ALA A 14 1.71 17.81 11.19
C ALA A 14 0.18 17.76 11.01
N SER A 15 -0.42 18.84 10.51
CA SER A 15 -1.87 18.91 10.23
C SER A 15 -2.24 18.00 9.07
N ILE A 16 -1.47 18.05 7.98
CA ILE A 16 -1.64 17.22 6.79
C ILE A 16 -1.53 15.73 7.17
N LEU A 17 -0.47 15.33 7.87
CA LEU A 17 -0.26 13.93 8.28
C LEU A 17 -1.40 13.42 9.16
N LYS A 18 -1.86 14.23 10.13
CA LYS A 18 -2.98 13.85 10.99
C LYS A 18 -4.27 13.64 10.19
N ARG A 19 -4.64 14.60 9.34
CA ARG A 19 -5.87 14.51 8.52
C ARG A 19 -5.78 13.39 7.49
N TRP A 20 -4.61 13.20 6.91
CA TRP A 20 -4.37 12.11 5.97
C TRP A 20 -4.51 10.77 6.68
N PHE A 21 -3.85 10.56 7.82
CA PHE A 21 -4.03 9.38 8.64
C PHE A 21 -5.51 9.09 8.94
N GLU A 22 -6.25 10.08 9.44
CA GLU A 22 -7.67 9.93 9.75
C GLU A 22 -8.50 9.50 8.54
N ALA A 23 -8.26 10.12 7.38
CA ALA A 23 -8.93 9.80 6.13
C ALA A 23 -8.57 8.38 5.62
N ILE A 24 -7.31 7.94 5.82
CA ILE A 24 -6.88 6.57 5.48
C ILE A 24 -7.59 5.56 6.37
N ILE A 25 -7.63 5.78 7.69
CA ILE A 25 -8.25 4.85 8.62
C ILE A 25 -9.75 4.70 8.36
N GLU A 26 -10.41 5.75 7.87
CA GLU A 26 -11.82 5.70 7.44
C GLU A 26 -12.07 4.83 6.19
N THR A 27 -11.03 4.46 5.44
CA THR A 27 -11.16 3.50 4.33
C THR A 27 -11.22 2.04 4.80
N TYR A 28 -10.91 1.77 6.08
CA TYR A 28 -11.07 0.45 6.68
C TYR A 28 -12.51 0.23 7.16
N PRO A 29 -12.97 -1.03 7.29
CA PRO A 29 -14.28 -1.34 7.84
C PRO A 29 -14.56 -0.62 9.16
N ILE A 30 -15.82 -0.25 9.41
CA ILE A 30 -16.23 0.55 10.58
C ILE A 30 -15.76 -0.08 11.88
N ASP A 31 -15.86 -1.41 12.00
CA ASP A 31 -15.48 -2.18 13.19
C ASP A 31 -13.97 -2.10 13.51
N THR A 32 -13.11 -1.86 12.51
CA THR A 32 -11.66 -1.72 12.70
C THR A 32 -11.23 -0.26 12.81
N SER A 33 -11.89 0.66 12.11
CA SER A 33 -11.52 2.08 12.06
C SER A 33 -11.43 2.76 13.45
N GLY A 34 -12.39 2.48 14.35
CA GLY A 34 -12.44 3.07 15.69
C GLY A 34 -11.30 2.59 16.59
N PHE A 35 -10.89 1.33 16.45
CA PHE A 35 -9.76 0.76 17.17
C PHE A 35 -8.43 1.35 16.66
N LEU A 36 -8.25 1.39 15.34
CA LEU A 36 -7.04 1.92 14.70
C LEU A 36 -6.78 3.39 15.04
N LYS A 37 -7.83 4.21 15.26
CA LYS A 37 -7.70 5.61 15.68
C LYS A 37 -7.31 5.78 17.16
N LYS A 38 -7.80 4.91 18.05
CA LYS A 38 -7.68 5.08 19.50
C LYS A 38 -6.44 4.40 20.09
N GLN A 39 -6.01 3.29 19.51
CA GLN A 39 -4.94 2.48 20.06
C GLN A 39 -3.57 2.97 19.58
N LYS A 40 -2.74 3.45 20.51
CA LYS A 40 -1.41 4.04 20.19
C LYS A 40 -0.25 3.05 20.29
N ASP A 41 -0.48 1.91 20.94
CA ASP A 41 0.55 0.89 21.08
C ASP A 41 0.80 0.18 19.75
N GLN A 42 2.07 0.12 19.31
CA GLN A 42 2.46 -0.43 18.02
C GLN A 42 2.21 -1.95 17.89
N PHE A 43 2.24 -2.68 18.99
CA PHE A 43 2.02 -4.13 18.99
C PHE A 43 0.52 -4.45 18.98
N ALA A 44 -0.28 -3.64 19.65
CA ALA A 44 -1.73 -3.74 19.62
C ALA A 44 -2.34 -3.14 18.35
N ASN A 45 -1.67 -2.17 17.71
CA ASN A 45 -2.12 -1.50 16.48
C ASN A 45 -1.01 -1.44 15.41
N PRO A 46 -0.58 -2.59 14.87
CA PRO A 46 0.48 -2.63 13.87
C PRO A 46 0.07 -1.91 12.58
N VAL A 47 -1.19 -1.99 12.18
CA VAL A 47 -1.71 -1.32 10.97
C VAL A 47 -1.64 0.20 11.11
N GLY A 48 -2.12 0.76 12.22
CA GLY A 48 -2.05 2.21 12.47
C GLY A 48 -0.61 2.72 12.57
N TYR A 49 0.28 1.93 13.15
CA TYR A 49 1.70 2.25 13.21
C TYR A 49 2.35 2.26 11.81
N THR A 50 2.14 1.21 11.01
CA THR A 50 2.63 1.12 9.62
C THR A 50 2.10 2.27 8.76
N VAL A 51 0.81 2.62 8.89
CA VAL A 51 0.24 3.74 8.16
C VAL A 51 0.91 5.05 8.56
N SER A 52 1.04 5.32 9.86
CA SER A 52 1.64 6.57 10.37
C SER A 52 3.06 6.79 9.85
N LEU A 53 3.93 5.78 9.93
CA LEU A 53 5.29 5.86 9.40
C LEU A 53 5.30 6.02 7.89
N GLY A 54 4.47 5.26 7.18
CA GLY A 54 4.48 5.27 5.72
C GLY A 54 4.01 6.59 5.12
N ILE A 55 2.97 7.22 5.70
CA ILE A 55 2.52 8.52 5.19
C ILE A 55 3.52 9.64 5.46
N GLU A 56 4.25 9.58 6.58
CA GLU A 56 5.29 10.56 6.89
C GLU A 56 6.42 10.50 5.86
N SER A 57 6.98 9.30 5.63
CA SER A 57 8.03 9.11 4.64
C SER A 57 7.57 9.42 3.21
N MET A 58 6.31 9.12 2.86
CA MET A 58 5.77 9.47 1.54
C MET A 58 5.67 10.98 1.35
N LEU A 59 5.19 11.72 2.35
CA LEU A 59 5.09 13.17 2.27
C LEU A 59 6.47 13.81 2.16
N GLU A 60 7.45 13.34 2.92
CA GLU A 60 8.85 13.77 2.83
C GLU A 60 9.42 13.54 1.43
N ALA A 61 9.27 12.33 0.88
CA ALA A 61 9.75 12.01 -0.46
C ALA A 61 9.10 12.89 -1.54
N LEU A 62 7.78 13.16 -1.42
CA LEU A 62 7.06 14.06 -2.32
C LEU A 62 7.60 15.51 -2.25
N MET A 63 7.96 15.99 -1.06
CA MET A 63 8.49 17.33 -0.84
C MET A 63 9.94 17.50 -1.31
N GLU A 64 10.76 16.46 -1.19
CA GLU A 64 12.14 16.45 -1.69
C GLU A 64 12.21 16.44 -3.22
N GLY A 65 11.14 16.00 -3.88
CA GLY A 65 11.05 15.98 -5.33
C GLY A 65 11.92 14.89 -5.97
N ASN A 66 12.34 13.90 -5.18
CA ASN A 66 13.05 12.74 -5.69
C ASN A 66 12.12 11.96 -6.63
N GLU A 67 12.66 11.45 -7.75
CA GLU A 67 11.97 10.41 -8.50
C GLU A 67 11.80 9.19 -7.59
N PHE A 68 10.60 8.63 -7.55
CA PHE A 68 10.33 7.41 -6.79
C PHE A 68 11.07 6.25 -7.45
N ASN A 69 12.33 6.07 -7.07
CA ASN A 69 13.23 5.04 -7.52
C ASN A 69 12.88 3.71 -6.83
N GLU A 70 11.71 3.16 -7.16
CA GLU A 70 11.15 1.83 -6.86
C GLU A 70 11.10 1.36 -5.38
N GLU A 71 11.96 1.85 -4.51
CA GLU A 71 12.14 1.45 -3.13
C GLU A 71 11.59 2.53 -2.20
N LEU A 72 10.27 2.51 -2.02
CA LEU A 72 9.61 3.12 -0.88
C LEU A 72 9.19 2.01 0.08
N PRO A 73 10.06 1.58 1.02
CA PRO A 73 9.79 0.41 1.87
C PRO A 73 8.46 0.54 2.63
N PHE A 74 8.16 1.75 3.11
CA PHE A 74 6.93 1.99 3.87
C PHE A 74 5.67 2.03 2.99
N LEU A 75 5.81 2.34 1.70
CA LEU A 75 4.72 2.18 0.73
C LEU A 75 4.37 0.71 0.55
N ASP A 76 5.39 -0.14 0.44
CA ASP A 76 5.20 -1.58 0.29
C ASP A 76 4.45 -2.17 1.48
N ASP A 77 4.70 -1.69 2.69
CA ASP A 77 4.05 -2.25 3.88
C ASP A 77 2.57 -1.89 3.96
N ILE A 78 2.17 -0.64 3.66
CA ILE A 78 0.74 -0.27 3.57
C ILE A 78 0.04 -1.08 2.47
N ILE A 79 0.70 -1.25 1.32
CA ILE A 79 0.17 -2.02 0.19
C ILE A 79 -0.01 -3.50 0.54
N LYS A 80 1.00 -4.13 1.18
CA LYS A 80 0.93 -5.52 1.63
C LYS A 80 -0.23 -5.74 2.60
N VAL A 81 -0.38 -4.85 3.59
CA VAL A 81 -1.50 -4.93 4.55
C VAL A 81 -2.84 -4.89 3.81
N ARG A 82 -3.01 -3.95 2.87
CA ARG A 82 -4.25 -3.83 2.08
C ARG A 82 -4.48 -5.01 1.12
N ALA A 83 -3.42 -5.60 0.57
CA ALA A 83 -3.49 -6.79 -0.27
C ALA A 83 -3.93 -8.03 0.52
N VAL A 84 -3.42 -8.19 1.74
CA VAL A 84 -3.82 -9.27 2.67
C VAL A 84 -5.27 -9.08 3.14
N GLN A 85 -5.70 -7.84 3.38
CA GLN A 85 -7.09 -7.53 3.75
C GLN A 85 -8.09 -7.55 2.58
N ASP A 86 -7.68 -8.04 1.41
CA ASP A 86 -8.58 -8.27 0.26
C ASP A 86 -9.28 -7.00 -0.27
N PHE A 87 -8.65 -5.84 -0.12
CA PHE A 87 -9.15 -4.60 -0.72
C PHE A 87 -9.19 -4.74 -2.24
N SER A 88 -10.19 -4.17 -2.93
CA SER A 88 -10.14 -4.05 -4.40
C SER A 88 -8.96 -3.15 -4.81
N PRO A 89 -8.41 -3.28 -6.03
CA PRO A 89 -7.29 -2.44 -6.48
C PRO A 89 -7.60 -0.93 -6.33
N SER A 90 -8.80 -0.50 -6.71
CA SER A 90 -9.24 0.90 -6.56
C SER A 90 -9.26 1.36 -5.10
N LYS A 91 -9.78 0.54 -4.18
CA LYS A 91 -9.79 0.88 -2.74
C LYS A 91 -8.37 0.85 -2.17
N ALA A 92 -7.54 -0.09 -2.60
CA ALA A 92 -6.17 -0.21 -2.15
C ALA A 92 -5.37 1.05 -2.49
N MET A 93 -5.57 1.66 -3.67
CA MET A 93 -4.86 2.87 -4.11
C MET A 93 -5.47 4.18 -3.62
N SER A 94 -6.76 4.18 -3.24
CA SER A 94 -7.50 5.39 -2.88
C SER A 94 -6.79 6.30 -1.87
N PHE A 95 -6.02 5.72 -0.93
CA PHE A 95 -5.33 6.48 0.11
C PHE A 95 -4.29 7.46 -0.42
N VAL A 96 -3.63 7.13 -1.54
CA VAL A 96 -2.62 8.00 -2.16
C VAL A 96 -3.30 9.29 -2.65
N PHE A 97 -4.47 9.16 -3.27
CA PHE A 97 -5.24 10.30 -3.77
C PHE A 97 -5.88 11.14 -2.64
N LEU A 98 -6.14 10.56 -1.46
CA LEU A 98 -6.64 11.32 -0.31
C LEU A 98 -5.68 12.45 0.11
N LEU A 99 -4.38 12.30 -0.14
CA LEU A 99 -3.40 13.36 0.12
C LEU A 99 -3.72 14.64 -0.67
N LYS A 100 -4.14 14.52 -1.93
CA LYS A 100 -4.52 15.68 -2.77
C LYS A 100 -5.65 16.47 -2.10
N LYS A 101 -6.68 15.76 -1.63
CA LYS A 101 -7.81 16.36 -0.93
C LYS A 101 -7.35 17.08 0.34
N VAL A 102 -6.56 16.41 1.17
CA VAL A 102 -6.07 16.98 2.43
C VAL A 102 -5.23 18.22 2.19
N VAL A 103 -4.31 18.19 1.23
CA VAL A 103 -3.45 19.34 0.90
C VAL A 103 -4.26 20.51 0.36
N ARG A 104 -5.25 20.26 -0.53
CA ARG A 104 -6.14 21.32 -1.03
C ARG A 104 -6.97 21.97 0.06
N GLU A 105 -7.47 21.18 1.02
CA GLU A 105 -8.24 21.68 2.15
C GLU A 105 -7.36 22.46 3.14
N GLU A 106 -6.12 22.01 3.39
CA GLU A 106 -5.17 22.70 4.26
C GLU A 106 -4.64 24.00 3.65
N LEU A 107 -4.45 24.05 2.33
CA LEU A 107 -3.91 25.20 1.60
C LEU A 107 -4.99 26.06 0.91
N GLU A 108 -6.27 25.90 1.26
CA GLU A 108 -7.39 26.53 0.57
C GLU A 108 -7.24 28.07 0.46
N LYS A 109 -6.74 28.71 1.53
CA LYS A 109 -6.56 30.18 1.57
C LYS A 109 -5.48 30.63 0.60
N GLU A 110 -4.36 29.92 0.59
CA GLU A 110 -3.19 30.20 -0.24
C GLU A 110 -3.48 29.92 -1.72
N ILE A 111 -4.26 28.87 -2.00
CA ILE A 111 -4.76 28.54 -3.35
C ILE A 111 -5.68 29.66 -3.88
N LYS A 112 -6.62 30.15 -3.06
CA LYS A 112 -7.54 31.24 -3.44
C LYS A 112 -6.83 32.57 -3.73
N GLN A 113 -5.61 32.76 -3.21
CA GLN A 113 -4.78 33.92 -3.50
C GLN A 113 -4.02 33.79 -4.84
N SER A 114 -4.31 32.75 -5.65
CA SER A 114 -3.75 32.47 -6.98
C SER A 114 -2.22 32.36 -7.03
N GLN A 115 -1.61 31.92 -5.93
CA GLN A 115 -0.16 31.96 -5.74
C GLN A 115 0.53 30.59 -5.89
N LEU A 116 -0.23 29.53 -6.16
CA LEU A 116 0.25 28.14 -6.05
C LEU A 116 -0.28 27.19 -7.16
N SER A 117 -0.97 27.71 -8.18
CA SER A 117 -1.71 26.83 -9.11
C SER A 117 -0.80 25.85 -9.85
N ASP A 118 0.32 26.33 -10.40
CA ASP A 118 1.23 25.50 -11.19
C ASP A 118 2.04 24.54 -10.30
N ASP A 119 2.50 25.01 -9.14
CA ASP A 119 3.23 24.19 -8.17
C ASP A 119 2.38 23.06 -7.61
N LEU A 120 1.11 23.37 -7.30
CA LEU A 120 0.16 22.37 -6.82
C LEU A 120 -0.11 21.32 -7.90
N LEU A 121 -0.16 21.71 -9.17
CA LEU A 121 -0.32 20.77 -10.29
C LEU A 121 0.90 19.85 -10.44
N GLU A 122 2.14 20.38 -10.31
CA GLU A 122 3.37 19.57 -10.31
C GLU A 122 3.34 18.55 -9.15
N PHE A 123 2.99 19.01 -7.96
CA PHE A 123 2.88 18.16 -6.77
C PHE A 123 1.81 17.07 -6.92
N GLU A 124 0.63 17.42 -7.45
CA GLU A 124 -0.43 16.44 -7.69
C GLU A 124 -0.06 15.41 -8.76
N SER A 125 0.72 15.80 -9.77
CA SER A 125 1.24 14.88 -10.78
C SER A 125 2.20 13.86 -10.16
N LYS A 126 3.00 14.26 -9.17
CA LYS A 126 3.85 13.31 -8.41
C LYS A 126 3.02 12.32 -7.59
N ILE A 127 1.92 12.78 -7.00
CA ILE A 127 0.98 11.88 -6.30
C ILE A 127 0.35 10.87 -7.26
N ASP A 128 0.04 11.28 -8.50
CA ASP A 128 -0.47 10.34 -9.51
C ASP A 128 0.56 9.28 -9.87
N ASN A 129 1.82 9.68 -10.09
CA ASN A 129 2.91 8.74 -10.34
C ASN A 129 3.12 7.78 -9.16
N LEU A 130 3.04 8.28 -7.93
CA LEU A 130 3.09 7.44 -6.72
C LEU A 130 1.96 6.41 -6.71
N ALA A 131 0.74 6.79 -7.12
CA ALA A 131 -0.39 5.88 -7.19
C ALA A 131 -0.20 4.79 -8.26
N LEU A 132 0.41 5.11 -9.40
CA LEU A 132 0.76 4.12 -10.42
C LEU A 132 1.80 3.11 -9.92
N LEU A 133 2.89 3.58 -9.28
CA LEU A 133 3.89 2.71 -8.68
C LEU A 133 3.27 1.82 -7.58
N SER A 134 2.37 2.39 -6.78
CA SER A 134 1.63 1.66 -5.75
C SER A 134 0.77 0.56 -6.35
N PHE A 135 0.18 0.80 -7.52
CA PHE A 135 -0.67 -0.18 -8.20
C PHE A 135 0.15 -1.39 -8.65
N ASP A 136 1.32 -1.16 -9.26
CA ASP A 136 2.20 -2.26 -9.69
C ASP A 136 2.63 -3.13 -8.51
N LYS A 137 3.00 -2.50 -7.39
CA LYS A 137 3.35 -3.18 -6.13
C LYS A 137 2.17 -3.99 -5.58
N TYR A 138 0.97 -3.44 -5.63
CA TYR A 138 -0.25 -4.10 -5.17
C TYR A 138 -0.57 -5.34 -6.01
N ILE A 139 -0.51 -5.24 -7.34
CA ILE A 139 -0.77 -6.38 -8.23
C ILE A 139 0.27 -7.49 -8.01
N LYS A 140 1.56 -7.15 -7.94
CA LYS A 140 2.62 -8.11 -7.61
C LYS A 140 2.35 -8.84 -6.29
N CYS A 141 1.89 -8.13 -5.25
CA CYS A 141 1.51 -8.74 -3.98
C CYS A 141 0.31 -9.69 -4.12
N ARG A 142 -0.72 -9.31 -4.88
CA ARG A 142 -1.92 -10.14 -5.08
C ARG A 142 -1.62 -11.39 -5.89
N GLU A 143 -0.79 -11.30 -6.92
CA GLU A 143 -0.33 -12.45 -7.70
C GLU A 143 0.40 -13.45 -6.82
N LEU A 144 1.31 -12.97 -5.96
CA LEU A 144 2.01 -13.81 -4.99
C LEU A 144 1.04 -14.51 -4.04
N ILE A 145 0.07 -13.79 -3.47
CA ILE A 145 -0.95 -14.36 -2.59
C ILE A 145 -1.76 -15.45 -3.31
N TYR A 146 -2.17 -15.22 -4.55
CA TYR A 146 -2.93 -16.21 -5.31
C TYR A 146 -2.11 -17.43 -5.69
N LYS A 147 -0.83 -17.24 -6.05
CA LYS A 147 0.10 -18.35 -6.29
C LYS A 147 0.23 -19.22 -5.05
N LEU A 148 0.49 -18.62 -3.88
CA LEU A 148 0.59 -19.34 -2.61
C LEU A 148 -0.69 -20.11 -2.28
N LYS A 149 -1.87 -19.51 -2.49
CA LYS A 149 -3.17 -20.19 -2.31
C LYS A 149 -3.32 -21.39 -3.24
N THR A 150 -2.93 -21.25 -4.50
CA THR A 150 -3.01 -22.31 -5.51
C THR A 150 -2.07 -23.47 -5.18
N ASP A 151 -0.81 -23.15 -4.84
CA ASP A 151 0.20 -24.14 -4.48
C ASP A 151 -0.23 -24.93 -3.23
N GLU A 152 -0.83 -24.26 -2.24
CA GLU A 152 -1.34 -24.92 -1.03
C GLU A 152 -2.53 -25.83 -1.34
N LEU A 153 -3.48 -25.39 -2.16
CA LEU A 153 -4.61 -26.24 -2.60
C LEU A 153 -4.14 -27.49 -3.35
N GLN A 154 -3.13 -27.36 -4.21
CA GLN A 154 -2.52 -28.51 -4.89
C GLN A 154 -1.88 -29.48 -3.90
N ARG A 155 -1.10 -28.99 -2.94
CA ARG A 155 -0.47 -29.81 -1.89
C ARG A 155 -1.50 -30.53 -1.03
N MET A 156 -2.56 -29.83 -0.61
CA MET A 156 -3.65 -30.43 0.15
C MET A 156 -4.36 -31.53 -0.65
N THR A 157 -4.68 -31.26 -1.92
CA THR A 157 -5.34 -32.21 -2.81
C THR A 157 -4.48 -33.46 -3.02
N PHE A 158 -3.19 -33.29 -3.33
CA PHE A 158 -2.24 -34.38 -3.48
C PHE A 158 -2.16 -35.23 -2.19
N THR A 159 -2.08 -34.57 -1.03
CA THR A 159 -2.02 -35.26 0.27
C THR A 159 -3.28 -36.08 0.55
N LEU A 160 -4.46 -35.56 0.20
CA LEU A 160 -5.73 -36.28 0.34
C LEU A 160 -5.83 -37.49 -0.60
N LEU A 161 -5.46 -37.33 -1.87
CA LEU A 161 -5.45 -38.43 -2.85
C LEU A 161 -4.49 -39.55 -2.43
N LYS A 162 -3.29 -39.18 -1.92
CA LYS A 162 -2.33 -40.14 -1.38
C LYS A 162 -2.89 -40.90 -0.18
N LYS A 163 -3.52 -40.19 0.78
CA LYS A 163 -4.16 -40.83 1.96
C LYS A 163 -5.32 -41.75 1.58
N ALA A 164 -6.02 -41.46 0.49
CA ALA A 164 -7.12 -42.27 0.00
C ALA A 164 -6.67 -43.49 -0.85
N ASN A 165 -5.37 -43.71 -1.03
CA ASN A 165 -4.81 -44.71 -1.96
C ASN A 165 -5.35 -44.57 -3.40
N LEU A 166 -5.74 -43.36 -3.80
CA LEU A 166 -6.23 -43.06 -5.15
C LEU A 166 -5.10 -42.66 -6.10
N MET A 167 -3.86 -42.64 -5.61
CA MET A 167 -2.66 -42.37 -6.40
C MET A 167 -2.08 -43.72 -6.86
N SER A 168 -2.18 -44.02 -8.14
CA SER A 168 -1.40 -45.10 -8.75
C SER A 168 0.04 -44.61 -8.92
N GLU A 169 0.95 -45.10 -8.08
CA GLU A 169 2.39 -44.93 -8.32
C GLU A 169 2.73 -45.64 -9.63
N ILE A 170 3.23 -44.90 -10.63
CA ILE A 170 3.79 -45.51 -11.84
C ILE A 170 5.02 -46.28 -11.37
N PRO A 171 5.09 -47.61 -11.55
CA PRO A 171 6.28 -48.36 -11.15
C PRO A 171 7.46 -47.81 -11.93
N VAL A 172 8.49 -47.33 -11.23
CA VAL A 172 9.77 -47.03 -11.85
C VAL A 172 10.31 -48.35 -12.36
N GLN A 173 10.20 -48.60 -13.67
CA GLN A 173 10.90 -49.72 -14.29
C GLN A 173 12.40 -49.41 -14.21
N GLU A 174 13.09 -50.05 -13.27
CA GLU A 174 14.54 -50.15 -13.30
C GLU A 174 14.90 -50.88 -14.60
N PHE A 175 15.39 -50.11 -15.59
CA PHE A 175 16.05 -50.68 -16.75
C PHE A 175 17.35 -51.31 -16.28
N GLU A 176 17.32 -52.60 -15.94
CA GLU A 176 18.54 -53.41 -15.86
C GLU A 176 19.21 -53.41 -17.24
N HIS A 177 20.26 -52.62 -17.39
CA HIS A 177 21.22 -52.80 -18.46
C HIS A 177 21.85 -54.19 -18.29
N ARG A 178 21.45 -55.15 -19.13
CA ARG A 178 22.21 -56.38 -19.33
C ARG A 178 23.32 -56.10 -20.34
N ASP A 179 24.55 -56.22 -19.86
CA ASP A 179 25.79 -56.30 -20.66
C ASP A 179 25.78 -57.48 -21.65
#